data_AF-A0A2A3EU07-F1
#
_entry.id   AF-A0A2A3EU07-F1
#
_cell.length_a   1.000
_cell.length_b   1.000
_cell.length_c   1.000
_cell.angle_alpha   90.00
_cell.angle_beta   90.00
_cell.angle_gamma   90.00
#
_symmetry.space_group_name_H-M   'P 1'
#
loop_
_entity.id
_entity.type
_entity.pdbx_description
1 polymer ?
#
loop_
_entity_poly.entity_id
_entity_poly.type
_entity_poly.pdbx_seq_one_letter_code
_entity_poly.pdbx_strand_id
1 'polypeptide(L)'
;MSIEMTPGLRSTYKQRYEPNDDGLRFQDLVFEGNFVGQEPLRDGILGDKVQKQRAKSKVLEKVSKEDVLVDQFTLDELNDLNNYLAWNIWDVLVMRATEGVSGMIPRQEYEILAFMHQFYRWPEILRMTTDEVGAQGILDIGASARREIGTKVNAVHDWSIGAVGFGMGRCGLLALEAIGPDDYIEESNELLKFMQRIEFGKRQDGYILNSQDRYRCQIHEPDFLEGIINQLETLEPGSPKHESFTRFNAAAELLSFLDHMDCRLGLGDTGPYELPNGNILILRDLFVNEPIFHWSDVCDDAQLPHAYTVALEIDPEILGLQEIRVNDISTTFTRPKNYIPAIVGGAVFAREQWDTPMSDVRTIAIADLGAELPKIQDATLKMYGKISRMCRRDLIWAGQYVYYVDMILPYLRKAGTYEKACDEYQLWEVDQRVSNYYYDISKRGFAQEVVPQKIFSGQGYLPFGEGADLRRSKYRWL
;
A
#
# COMPACT_ATOMS: atom_id res chain seq x y z
N MET A 1 -16.15 7.99 -19.40
CA MET A 1 -16.19 7.27 -20.68
C MET A 1 -15.80 5.83 -20.43
N SER A 2 -16.75 4.90 -20.52
CA SER A 2 -16.46 3.46 -20.57
C SER A 2 -15.87 3.18 -21.95
N ILE A 3 -14.59 2.80 -22.00
CA ILE A 3 -14.03 2.21 -23.21
C ILE A 3 -14.58 0.78 -23.21
N GLU A 4 -15.59 0.54 -24.05
CA GLU A 4 -16.07 -0.82 -24.35
C GLU A 4 -14.88 -1.65 -24.85
N MET A 5 -14.85 -2.93 -24.47
CA MET A 5 -13.87 -3.86 -25.03
C MET A 5 -14.04 -3.90 -26.55
N THR A 6 -13.05 -3.39 -27.29
CA THR A 6 -13.02 -3.51 -28.75
C THR A 6 -12.51 -4.91 -29.08
N PRO A 7 -13.36 -5.83 -29.60
CA PRO A 7 -12.91 -7.17 -29.94
C PRO A 7 -11.85 -7.11 -31.04
N GLY A 8 -10.72 -7.78 -30.86
CA GLY A 8 -9.66 -7.91 -31.87
C GLY A 8 -8.47 -6.95 -31.77
N LEU A 9 -8.34 -6.17 -30.69
CA LEU A 9 -7.08 -5.47 -30.38
C LEU A 9 -6.06 -6.47 -29.84
N ARG A 10 -4.94 -6.63 -30.54
CA ARG A 10 -3.79 -7.42 -30.05
C ARG A 10 -3.21 -6.78 -28.80
N SER A 11 -2.79 -7.60 -27.85
CA SER A 11 -2.09 -7.16 -26.65
C SER A 11 -0.77 -6.45 -26.98
N THR A 12 -0.49 -5.34 -26.30
CA THR A 12 0.73 -4.53 -26.49
C THR A 12 1.46 -4.18 -25.19
N TYR A 13 1.00 -4.67 -24.03
CA TYR A 13 1.54 -4.28 -22.72
C TYR A 13 3.04 -4.48 -22.56
N LYS A 14 3.63 -5.48 -23.22
CA LYS A 14 5.08 -5.73 -23.16
C LYS A 14 5.91 -4.57 -23.71
N GLN A 15 5.36 -3.78 -24.63
CA GLN A 15 6.02 -2.55 -25.11
C GLN A 15 6.29 -1.57 -23.97
N ARG A 16 5.43 -1.56 -22.94
CA ARG A 16 5.60 -0.71 -21.76
C ARG A 16 6.85 -1.06 -20.95
N TYR A 17 7.47 -2.22 -21.18
CA TYR A 17 8.70 -2.64 -20.51
C TYR A 17 9.98 -2.26 -21.28
N GLU A 18 9.85 -1.71 -22.49
CA GLU A 18 11.00 -1.26 -23.27
C GLU A 18 11.61 0.01 -22.65
N PRO A 19 12.95 0.15 -22.59
CA PRO A 19 13.61 1.25 -21.88
C PRO A 19 13.16 2.66 -22.29
N ASN A 20 12.84 2.86 -23.57
CA ASN A 20 12.46 4.17 -24.11
C ASN A 20 10.96 4.44 -24.07
N ASP A 21 10.16 3.47 -23.64
CA ASP A 21 8.73 3.62 -23.59
C ASP A 21 8.29 4.42 -22.37
N ASP A 22 7.40 5.39 -22.61
CA ASP A 22 6.93 6.37 -21.62
C ASP A 22 5.64 5.93 -20.90
N GLY A 23 5.11 4.74 -21.21
CA GLY A 23 3.83 4.28 -20.68
C GLY A 23 2.62 4.99 -21.29
N LEU A 24 1.44 4.60 -20.84
CA LEU A 24 0.16 5.21 -21.16
C LEU A 24 -0.27 6.17 -20.06
N ARG A 25 -1.09 7.16 -20.43
CA ARG A 25 -1.75 8.02 -19.45
C ARG A 25 -2.94 7.26 -18.84
N PHE A 26 -2.96 7.13 -17.51
CA PHE A 26 -4.13 6.62 -16.80
C PHE A 26 -5.08 7.76 -16.39
N GLN A 27 -4.61 8.99 -16.47
CA GLN A 27 -5.36 10.21 -16.18
C GLN A 27 -4.86 11.39 -17.02
N ASP A 28 -5.71 12.40 -17.22
CA ASP A 28 -5.34 13.64 -17.93
C ASP A 28 -4.70 14.69 -17.02
N LEU A 29 -4.84 14.54 -15.70
CA LEU A 29 -4.33 15.47 -14.69
C LEU A 29 -2.80 15.53 -14.70
N VAL A 30 -2.24 16.65 -14.24
CA VAL A 30 -0.79 16.86 -14.12
C VAL A 30 -0.41 17.27 -12.70
N PHE A 31 0.85 17.06 -12.34
CA PHE A 31 1.39 17.36 -11.01
C PHE A 31 2.48 18.43 -11.09
N GLU A 32 2.27 19.56 -10.42
CA GLU A 32 3.27 20.62 -10.33
C GLU A 32 4.20 20.42 -9.12
N GLY A 33 3.64 20.06 -7.96
CA GLY A 33 4.39 19.85 -6.72
C GLY A 33 5.24 21.05 -6.32
N ASN A 34 6.48 20.79 -5.90
CA ASN A 34 7.47 21.82 -5.57
C ASN A 34 8.22 22.38 -6.80
N PHE A 35 7.91 21.92 -8.01
CA PHE A 35 8.65 22.27 -9.22
C PHE A 35 8.06 23.48 -9.96
N VAL A 36 7.64 24.51 -9.21
CA VAL A 36 7.00 25.71 -9.74
C VAL A 36 7.87 26.33 -10.83
N GLY A 37 7.27 26.59 -12.00
CA GLY A 37 7.96 27.13 -13.17
C GLY A 37 8.69 26.10 -14.05
N GLN A 38 8.68 24.82 -13.68
CA GLN A 38 9.11 23.72 -14.56
C GLN A 38 7.90 23.08 -15.26
N GLU A 39 8.16 22.20 -16.24
CA GLU A 39 7.09 21.43 -16.87
C GLU A 39 6.38 20.54 -15.84
N PRO A 40 5.04 20.54 -15.76
CA PRO A 40 4.31 19.65 -14.86
C PRO A 40 4.57 18.17 -15.14
N LEU A 41 4.63 17.37 -14.08
CA LEU A 41 4.81 15.93 -14.15
C LEU A 41 3.52 15.22 -14.60
N ARG A 42 3.71 14.08 -15.25
CA ARG A 42 2.65 13.18 -15.72
C ARG A 42 2.57 11.95 -14.80
N ASP A 43 1.48 11.19 -14.92
CA ASP A 43 1.34 9.92 -14.23
C ASP A 43 2.18 8.82 -14.90
N GLY A 44 2.38 7.71 -14.19
CA GLY A 44 2.93 6.49 -14.77
C GLY A 44 4.43 6.53 -15.01
N ILE A 45 4.86 5.78 -16.03
CA ILE A 45 6.28 5.51 -16.35
C ILE A 45 7.02 6.81 -16.72
N LEU A 46 6.38 7.71 -17.47
CA LEU A 46 6.97 8.99 -17.82
C LEU A 46 7.21 9.89 -16.60
N GLY A 47 6.29 9.88 -15.62
CA GLY A 47 6.47 10.63 -14.38
C GLY A 47 7.69 10.16 -13.58
N ASP A 48 7.84 8.84 -13.41
CA ASP A 48 9.01 8.23 -12.77
C ASP A 48 10.32 8.63 -13.46
N LYS A 49 10.35 8.52 -14.80
CA LYS A 49 11.52 8.87 -15.62
C LYS A 49 11.93 10.33 -15.43
N VAL A 50 10.98 11.26 -15.44
CA VAL A 50 11.28 12.69 -15.26
C VAL A 50 11.71 12.98 -13.82
N GLN A 51 11.12 12.32 -12.82
CA GLN A 51 11.54 12.47 -11.42
C GLN A 51 12.99 12.01 -11.20
N LYS A 52 13.37 10.86 -11.77
CA LYS A 52 14.77 10.37 -11.74
C LYS A 52 15.73 11.36 -12.41
N GLN A 53 15.32 12.01 -13.50
CA GLN A 53 16.13 13.04 -14.17
C GLN A 53 16.28 14.33 -13.36
N ARG A 54 15.30 14.66 -12.52
CA ARG A 54 15.31 15.87 -11.67
C ARG A 54 16.07 15.68 -10.35
N ALA A 55 16.29 14.43 -9.94
CA ALA A 55 16.98 14.11 -8.71
C ALA A 55 18.42 14.65 -8.71
N LYS A 56 18.89 15.09 -7.54
CA LYS A 56 20.27 15.54 -7.33
C LYS A 56 21.21 14.39 -6.93
N SER A 57 20.65 13.35 -6.35
CA SER A 57 21.30 12.13 -5.90
C SER A 57 20.90 10.94 -6.76
N LYS A 58 21.43 9.76 -6.42
CA LYS A 58 21.12 8.49 -7.08
C LYS A 58 20.13 7.62 -6.29
N VAL A 59 19.49 8.16 -5.25
CA VAL A 59 18.59 7.39 -4.37
C VAL A 59 17.35 6.83 -5.09
N LEU A 60 17.00 7.43 -6.23
CA LEU A 60 15.90 6.97 -7.09
C LEU A 60 16.34 5.98 -8.18
N GLU A 61 17.64 5.72 -8.31
CA GLU A 61 18.20 4.69 -9.18
C GLU A 61 18.25 3.34 -8.46
N LYS A 62 18.85 2.33 -9.10
CA LYS A 62 19.08 1.05 -8.44
C LYS A 62 20.13 1.20 -7.34
N VAL A 63 19.76 0.85 -6.11
CA VAL A 63 20.64 0.88 -4.95
C VAL A 63 21.31 -0.48 -4.72
N SER A 64 22.48 -0.47 -4.10
CA SER A 64 23.17 -1.68 -3.64
C SER A 64 22.79 -2.04 -2.21
N LYS A 65 23.16 -3.25 -1.78
CA LYS A 65 22.97 -3.66 -0.38
C LYS A 65 23.78 -2.76 0.55
N GLU A 66 24.97 -2.36 0.12
CA GLU A 66 25.86 -1.46 0.87
C GLU A 66 25.20 -0.10 1.10
N ASP A 67 24.56 0.49 0.08
CA ASP A 67 23.85 1.77 0.19
C ASP A 67 22.70 1.71 1.22
N VAL A 68 21.98 0.59 1.23
CA VAL A 68 20.81 0.36 2.10
C VAL A 68 21.23 0.12 3.57
N LEU A 69 22.43 -0.41 3.79
CA LEU A 69 23.00 -0.63 5.13
C LEU A 69 23.58 0.64 5.75
N VAL A 70 23.84 1.69 4.98
CA VAL A 70 24.20 3.01 5.55
C VAL A 70 23.02 3.55 6.35
N ASP A 71 23.26 4.02 7.58
CA ASP A 71 22.20 4.44 8.50
C ASP A 71 21.61 5.81 8.21
N GLN A 72 22.32 6.67 7.47
CA GLN A 72 21.91 8.04 7.26
C GLN A 72 21.92 8.40 5.77
N PHE A 73 20.80 8.96 5.31
CA PHE A 73 20.72 9.66 4.04
C PHE A 73 21.35 11.05 4.15
N THR A 74 21.91 11.51 3.04
CA THR A 74 22.26 12.91 2.83
C THR A 74 20.99 13.77 2.65
N LEU A 75 21.12 15.10 2.78
CA LEU A 75 20.00 16.01 2.55
C LEU A 75 19.45 15.93 1.12
N ASP A 76 20.32 15.76 0.12
CA ASP A 76 19.89 15.63 -1.28
C ASP A 76 19.06 14.34 -1.47
N GLU A 77 19.47 13.23 -0.87
CA GLU A 77 18.70 11.98 -0.92
C GLU A 77 17.36 12.09 -0.20
N LEU A 78 17.31 12.72 0.98
CA LEU A 78 16.05 12.98 1.69
C LEU A 78 15.11 13.86 0.87
N ASN A 79 15.63 14.91 0.22
CA ASN A 79 14.83 15.81 -0.59
C ASN A 79 14.36 15.16 -1.90
N ASP A 80 15.19 14.33 -2.53
CA ASP A 80 14.80 13.56 -3.72
C ASP A 80 13.71 12.54 -3.38
N LEU A 81 13.84 11.81 -2.27
CA LEU A 81 12.80 10.90 -1.77
C LEU A 81 11.51 11.65 -1.44
N ASN A 82 11.59 12.80 -0.76
CA ASN A 82 10.43 13.63 -0.45
C ASN A 82 9.69 14.07 -1.73
N ASN A 83 10.42 14.55 -2.74
CA ASN A 83 9.81 14.94 -4.01
C ASN A 83 9.24 13.74 -4.77
N TYR A 84 9.93 12.60 -4.76
CA TYR A 84 9.45 11.38 -5.42
C TYR A 84 8.16 10.87 -4.78
N LEU A 85 8.14 10.76 -3.45
CA LEU A 85 6.97 10.33 -2.69
C LEU A 85 5.80 11.29 -2.87
N ALA A 86 6.02 12.60 -2.91
CA ALA A 86 4.96 13.57 -3.20
C ALA A 86 4.28 13.32 -4.55
N TRP A 87 5.07 13.08 -5.60
CA TRP A 87 4.55 12.72 -6.93
C TRP A 87 3.91 11.32 -6.92
N ASN A 88 4.54 10.33 -6.30
CA ASN A 88 4.04 8.96 -6.26
C ASN A 88 2.70 8.86 -5.51
N ILE A 89 2.55 9.61 -4.41
CA ILE A 89 1.27 9.78 -3.71
C ILE A 89 0.19 10.31 -4.66
N TRP A 90 0.49 11.37 -5.41
CA TRP A 90 -0.43 11.90 -6.40
C TRP A 90 -0.75 10.88 -7.50
N ASP A 91 0.27 10.19 -8.02
CA ASP A 91 0.13 9.18 -9.07
C ASP A 91 -0.83 8.06 -8.66
N VAL A 92 -0.60 7.47 -7.48
CA VAL A 92 -1.40 6.33 -7.01
C VAL A 92 -2.76 6.73 -6.46
N LEU A 93 -2.92 7.93 -5.86
CA LEU A 93 -4.19 8.36 -5.28
C LEU A 93 -5.10 9.10 -6.24
N VAL A 94 -4.60 9.84 -7.22
CA VAL A 94 -5.48 10.51 -8.19
C VAL A 94 -6.08 9.52 -9.18
N MET A 95 -5.41 8.40 -9.47
CA MET A 95 -6.03 7.22 -10.08
C MET A 95 -7.27 6.73 -9.30
N ARG A 96 -7.35 7.03 -8.00
CA ARG A 96 -8.47 6.68 -7.09
C ARG A 96 -9.47 7.80 -6.87
N ALA A 97 -9.30 9.01 -7.41
CA ALA A 97 -10.25 10.11 -7.20
C ALA A 97 -11.69 9.79 -7.70
N THR A 98 -11.86 8.66 -8.39
CA THR A 98 -13.16 8.08 -8.81
C THR A 98 -13.72 7.01 -7.87
N GLU A 99 -12.98 6.57 -6.84
CA GLU A 99 -13.45 5.61 -5.82
C GLU A 99 -14.27 6.39 -4.78
N GLY A 100 -15.58 6.13 -4.74
CA GLY A 100 -16.54 6.93 -4.00
C GLY A 100 -16.21 7.07 -2.50
N VAL A 101 -16.52 8.24 -1.95
CA VAL A 101 -16.45 8.48 -0.50
C VAL A 101 -17.66 7.81 0.14
N SER A 102 -17.42 6.85 1.04
CA SER A 102 -18.47 6.34 1.91
C SER A 102 -18.98 7.47 2.81
N GLY A 103 -20.27 7.79 2.71
CA GLY A 103 -20.90 8.80 3.59
C GLY A 103 -20.95 8.37 5.07
N MET A 104 -20.67 7.09 5.36
CA MET A 104 -20.73 6.51 6.69
C MET A 104 -19.42 6.72 7.46
N ILE A 105 -18.28 6.52 6.80
CA ILE A 105 -16.98 6.48 7.44
C ILE A 105 -16.23 7.82 7.20
N PRO A 106 -15.82 8.55 8.27
CA PRO A 106 -15.20 9.88 8.17
C PRO A 106 -13.71 9.79 7.79
N ARG A 107 -13.46 9.37 6.55
CA ARG A 107 -12.13 9.02 6.04
C ARG A 107 -11.11 10.16 6.14
N GLN A 108 -11.46 11.35 5.67
CA GLN A 108 -10.52 12.48 5.65
C GLN A 108 -10.05 12.88 7.05
N GLU A 109 -10.94 12.83 8.05
CA GLU A 109 -10.60 13.17 9.43
C GLU A 109 -9.70 12.15 10.09
N TYR A 110 -9.98 10.85 9.96
CA TYR A 110 -9.08 9.86 10.56
C TYR A 110 -7.74 9.78 9.83
N GLU A 111 -7.74 9.94 8.50
CA GLU A 111 -6.53 9.87 7.68
C GLU A 111 -5.54 10.92 8.16
N ILE A 112 -5.95 12.19 8.19
CA ILE A 112 -5.04 13.27 8.57
C ILE A 112 -4.54 13.14 10.01
N LEU A 113 -5.40 12.73 10.95
CA LEU A 113 -4.99 12.50 12.34
C LEU A 113 -4.00 11.34 12.45
N ALA A 114 -4.24 10.24 11.74
CA ALA A 114 -3.33 9.12 11.70
C ALA A 114 -1.99 9.53 11.11
N PHE A 115 -1.96 10.19 9.95
CA PHE A 115 -0.71 10.59 9.28
C PHE A 115 0.19 11.42 10.20
N MET A 116 -0.38 12.41 10.89
CA MET A 116 0.35 13.22 11.86
C MET A 116 0.84 12.41 13.06
N HIS A 117 0.05 11.43 13.50
CA HIS A 117 0.44 10.52 14.59
C HIS A 117 1.63 9.64 14.21
N GLN A 118 1.57 9.08 13.01
CA GLN A 118 2.64 8.26 12.42
C GLN A 118 3.95 9.04 12.40
N PHE A 119 3.96 10.26 11.83
CA PHE A 119 5.17 11.09 11.79
C PHE A 119 5.76 11.37 13.18
N TYR A 120 4.91 11.56 14.19
CA TYR A 120 5.36 11.83 15.54
C TYR A 120 5.88 10.61 16.31
N ARG A 121 5.30 9.43 16.10
CA ARG A 121 5.51 8.26 16.96
C ARG A 121 6.14 7.06 16.29
N TRP A 122 5.99 6.86 14.99
CA TRP A 122 6.67 5.76 14.30
C TRP A 122 8.19 5.84 14.34
N PRO A 123 8.86 7.01 14.21
CA PRO A 123 10.32 7.05 14.20
C PRO A 123 10.99 6.35 15.38
N GLU A 124 10.44 6.52 16.60
CA GLU A 124 10.97 5.86 17.81
C GLU A 124 10.65 4.36 17.86
N ILE A 125 9.49 3.92 17.35
CA ILE A 125 9.07 2.51 17.31
C ILE A 125 9.86 1.74 16.25
N LEU A 126 10.08 2.35 15.08
CA LEU A 126 10.86 1.77 13.99
C LEU A 126 12.35 1.76 14.30
N ARG A 127 12.87 2.79 14.99
CA ARG A 127 14.23 2.77 15.55
C ARG A 127 14.38 1.64 16.55
N MET A 128 13.46 1.53 17.53
CA MET A 128 13.46 0.42 18.49
C MET A 128 13.47 -0.94 17.79
N THR A 129 12.62 -1.11 16.78
CA THR A 129 12.56 -2.37 16.03
C THR A 129 13.87 -2.65 15.30
N THR A 130 14.47 -1.62 14.69
CA THR A 130 15.78 -1.73 14.03
C THR A 130 16.89 -2.04 15.01
N ASP A 131 16.86 -1.51 16.23
CA ASP A 131 17.87 -1.79 17.27
C ASP A 131 17.80 -3.25 17.74
N GLU A 132 16.60 -3.85 17.80
CA GLU A 132 16.40 -5.24 18.21
C GLU A 132 16.89 -6.26 17.17
N VAL A 133 16.58 -6.04 15.89
CA VAL A 133 16.89 -7.02 14.83
C VAL A 133 18.06 -6.62 13.93
N GLY A 134 18.56 -5.40 14.09
CA GLY A 134 19.57 -4.78 13.22
C GLY A 134 19.06 -4.44 11.83
N ALA A 135 19.83 -3.64 11.08
CA ALA A 135 19.51 -3.31 9.69
C ALA A 135 19.31 -4.56 8.82
N GLN A 136 20.14 -5.60 8.99
CA GLN A 136 19.99 -6.86 8.27
C GLN A 136 18.68 -7.58 8.60
N GLY A 137 18.23 -7.57 9.86
CA GLY A 137 16.94 -8.16 10.23
C GLY A 137 15.77 -7.47 9.54
N ILE A 138 15.82 -6.14 9.35
CA ILE A 138 14.82 -5.42 8.56
C ILE A 138 14.81 -5.87 7.09
N LEU A 139 15.98 -6.07 6.46
CA LEU A 139 16.04 -6.65 5.11
C LEU A 139 15.44 -8.06 5.08
N ASP A 140 15.69 -8.88 6.10
CA ASP A 140 15.21 -10.26 6.18
C ASP A 140 13.68 -10.31 6.37
N ILE A 141 13.10 -9.37 7.11
CA ILE A 141 11.65 -9.19 7.22
C ILE A 141 11.05 -8.91 5.84
N GLY A 142 11.59 -7.95 5.08
CA GLY A 142 11.14 -7.67 3.72
C GLY A 142 11.29 -8.89 2.79
N ALA A 143 12.40 -9.62 2.92
CA ALA A 143 12.67 -10.82 2.12
C ALA A 143 11.70 -11.99 2.40
N SER A 144 11.09 -12.04 3.60
CA SER A 144 10.11 -13.10 3.93
C SER A 144 8.92 -13.13 2.97
N ALA A 145 8.48 -11.96 2.49
CA ALA A 145 7.33 -11.84 1.58
C ALA A 145 7.54 -12.55 0.22
N ARG A 146 8.78 -12.82 -0.18
CA ARG A 146 9.08 -13.50 -1.44
C ARG A 146 8.59 -14.95 -1.47
N ARG A 147 8.34 -15.54 -0.29
CA ARG A 147 7.89 -16.93 -0.13
C ARG A 147 6.61 -17.04 0.68
N GLU A 148 5.85 -15.95 0.83
CA GLU A 148 4.60 -15.94 1.57
C GLU A 148 3.46 -15.38 0.70
N ILE A 149 2.25 -15.91 0.92
CA ILE A 149 0.99 -15.32 0.48
C ILE A 149 0.08 -15.12 1.69
N GLY A 150 -0.89 -14.22 1.60
CA GLY A 150 -1.70 -13.80 2.73
C GLY A 150 -0.83 -13.13 3.79
N THR A 151 0.13 -12.30 3.38
CA THR A 151 1.04 -11.57 4.28
C THR A 151 0.92 -10.06 4.08
N LYS A 152 0.86 -9.33 5.20
CA LYS A 152 0.83 -7.87 5.18
C LYS A 152 2.22 -7.23 5.08
N VAL A 153 3.29 -8.03 5.01
CA VAL A 153 4.58 -7.54 4.49
C VAL A 153 4.43 -7.42 2.96
N ASN A 154 3.78 -6.35 2.52
CA ASN A 154 3.35 -6.14 1.14
C ASN A 154 3.53 -4.67 0.74
N ALA A 155 3.32 -4.36 -0.56
CA ALA A 155 3.64 -3.03 -1.06
C ALA A 155 2.86 -1.89 -0.38
N VAL A 156 1.57 -2.05 -0.06
CA VAL A 156 0.82 -0.96 0.58
C VAL A 156 1.31 -0.66 2.00
N HIS A 157 1.67 -1.67 2.79
CA HIS A 157 2.25 -1.45 4.12
C HIS A 157 3.64 -0.82 4.01
N ASP A 158 4.45 -1.31 3.07
CA ASP A 158 5.84 -0.87 2.89
C ASP A 158 5.88 0.61 2.44
N TRP A 159 5.08 0.92 1.42
CA TRP A 159 4.86 2.27 0.91
C TRP A 159 4.34 3.22 1.99
N SER A 160 3.46 2.74 2.87
CA SER A 160 2.84 3.58 3.89
C SER A 160 3.85 4.16 4.88
N ILE A 161 4.98 3.48 5.15
CA ILE A 161 6.02 4.00 6.04
C ILE A 161 6.58 5.33 5.52
N GLY A 162 6.98 5.38 4.24
CA GLY A 162 7.54 6.59 3.64
C GLY A 162 6.49 7.56 3.13
N ALA A 163 5.49 7.09 2.39
CA ALA A 163 4.53 7.98 1.74
C ALA A 163 3.53 8.57 2.73
N VAL A 164 3.02 7.74 3.65
CA VAL A 164 1.99 8.16 4.60
C VAL A 164 2.64 8.69 5.88
N GLY A 165 3.48 7.88 6.53
CA GLY A 165 4.14 8.22 7.79
C GLY A 165 5.07 9.42 7.66
N PHE A 166 5.99 9.39 6.70
CA PHE A 166 6.87 10.54 6.41
C PHE A 166 6.17 11.62 5.57
N GLY A 167 5.75 11.31 4.34
CA GLY A 167 5.26 12.30 3.37
C GLY A 167 4.01 13.05 3.83
N MET A 168 2.88 12.34 3.92
CA MET A 168 1.60 12.95 4.30
C MET A 168 1.59 13.45 5.75
N GLY A 169 2.22 12.70 6.66
CA GLY A 169 2.32 13.07 8.07
C GLY A 169 3.06 14.38 8.28
N ARG A 170 4.25 14.52 7.69
CA ARG A 170 5.03 15.77 7.71
C ARG A 170 4.27 16.90 7.01
N CYS A 171 3.70 16.64 5.83
CA CYS A 171 2.91 17.63 5.08
C CYS A 171 1.73 18.16 5.90
N GLY A 172 0.99 17.28 6.61
CA GLY A 172 -0.11 17.66 7.47
C GLY A 172 0.31 18.58 8.61
N LEU A 173 1.43 18.26 9.27
CA LEU A 173 1.97 19.07 10.36
C LEU A 173 2.52 20.43 9.89
N LEU A 174 3.19 20.47 8.73
CA LEU A 174 3.62 21.72 8.10
C LEU A 174 2.42 22.61 7.76
N ALA A 175 1.36 22.02 7.21
CA ALA A 175 0.15 22.75 6.84
C ALA A 175 -0.66 23.22 8.07
N LEU A 176 -0.56 22.52 9.20
CA LEU A 176 -1.06 23.00 10.50
C LEU A 176 -0.16 24.07 11.13
N GLU A 177 1.03 24.32 10.57
CA GLU A 177 2.07 25.19 11.15
C GLU A 177 2.54 24.68 12.53
N ALA A 178 2.40 23.38 12.77
CA ALA A 178 2.83 22.72 14.01
C ALA A 178 4.34 22.45 14.05
N ILE A 179 4.98 22.40 12.89
CA ILE A 179 6.42 22.19 12.71
C ILE A 179 6.95 23.12 11.61
N GLY A 180 8.25 23.41 11.63
CA GLY A 180 8.96 24.09 10.55
C GLY A 180 9.53 23.13 9.50
N PRO A 181 9.93 23.63 8.32
CA PRO A 181 10.45 22.79 7.23
C PRO A 181 11.73 22.02 7.59
N ASP A 182 12.58 22.58 8.45
CA ASP A 182 13.84 21.95 8.86
C ASP A 182 13.72 21.14 10.17
N ASP A 183 12.53 20.97 10.73
CA ASP A 183 12.34 20.14 11.92
C ASP A 183 12.24 18.64 11.57
N TYR A 184 12.52 17.77 12.56
CA TYR A 184 12.35 16.32 12.48
C TYR A 184 13.12 15.62 11.34
N ILE A 185 14.33 16.09 11.03
CA ILE A 185 15.16 15.52 9.96
C ILE A 185 15.66 14.13 10.35
N GLU A 186 16.06 13.95 11.60
CA GLU A 186 16.51 12.65 12.11
C GLU A 186 15.38 11.62 12.05
N GLU A 187 14.17 11.99 12.50
CA GLU A 187 12.98 11.14 12.44
C GLU A 187 12.55 10.82 11.00
N SER A 188 12.71 11.76 10.08
CA SER A 188 12.45 11.55 8.66
C SER A 188 13.41 10.51 8.06
N ASN A 189 14.69 10.55 8.47
CA ASN A 189 15.67 9.54 8.08
C ASN A 189 15.30 8.15 8.59
N GLU A 190 14.87 8.02 9.85
CA GLU A 190 14.44 6.73 10.42
C GLU A 190 13.32 6.07 9.62
N LEU A 191 12.25 6.83 9.34
CA LEU A 191 11.12 6.35 8.55
C LEU A 191 11.57 5.87 7.16
N LEU A 192 12.31 6.72 6.44
CA LEU A 192 12.71 6.44 5.07
C LEU A 192 13.74 5.30 4.98
N LYS A 193 14.65 5.17 5.96
CA LYS A 193 15.62 4.06 5.98
C LYS A 193 14.95 2.74 6.31
N PHE A 194 13.98 2.73 7.22
CA PHE A 194 13.20 1.54 7.50
C PHE A 194 12.45 1.07 6.24
N MET A 195 11.75 1.98 5.56
CA MET A 195 11.09 1.70 4.28
C MET A 195 12.10 1.17 3.24
N GLN A 196 13.24 1.85 3.04
CA GLN A 196 14.25 1.46 2.07
C GLN A 196 14.72 0.02 2.27
N ARG A 197 14.95 -0.37 3.53
CA ARG A 197 15.43 -1.70 3.92
C ARG A 197 14.41 -2.79 3.68
N ILE A 198 13.15 -2.56 4.06
CA ILE A 198 12.05 -3.50 3.80
C ILE A 198 11.86 -3.69 2.29
N GLU A 199 11.73 -2.60 1.54
CA GLU A 199 11.47 -2.66 0.09
C GLU A 199 12.63 -3.30 -0.69
N PHE A 200 13.88 -2.95 -0.36
CA PHE A 200 15.05 -3.59 -0.95
C PHE A 200 15.10 -5.10 -0.62
N GLY A 201 14.82 -5.43 0.65
CA GLY A 201 14.66 -6.80 1.12
C GLY A 201 13.58 -7.54 0.35
N LYS A 202 12.50 -6.90 -0.07
CA LYS A 202 11.41 -7.54 -0.82
C LYS A 202 11.71 -7.70 -2.31
N ARG A 203 12.14 -6.64 -3.02
CA ARG A 203 12.10 -6.56 -4.50
C ARG A 203 13.26 -7.19 -5.29
N GLN A 204 14.46 -7.31 -4.72
CA GLN A 204 15.67 -7.86 -5.37
C GLN A 204 16.14 -7.26 -6.71
N ASP A 205 15.41 -6.34 -7.32
CA ASP A 205 15.73 -5.73 -8.62
C ASP A 205 16.60 -4.47 -8.50
N GLY A 206 16.89 -4.05 -7.27
CA GLY A 206 17.65 -2.87 -6.89
C GLY A 206 16.79 -1.61 -6.70
N TYR A 207 15.49 -1.66 -7.02
CA TYR A 207 14.57 -0.55 -6.77
C TYR A 207 13.88 -0.71 -5.41
N ILE A 208 13.28 0.38 -4.92
CA ILE A 208 12.59 0.42 -3.64
C ILE A 208 11.09 0.67 -3.78
N LEU A 209 10.58 0.91 -4.98
CA LEU A 209 9.16 1.11 -5.25
C LEU A 209 8.77 0.44 -6.57
N ASN A 210 7.54 -0.05 -6.65
CA ASN A 210 6.98 -0.64 -7.86
C ASN A 210 6.97 0.36 -9.02
N SER A 211 6.67 1.65 -8.75
CA SER A 211 6.67 2.71 -9.77
C SER A 211 8.02 2.89 -10.46
N GLN A 212 9.13 2.57 -9.78
CA GLN A 212 10.49 2.67 -10.33
C GLN A 212 10.83 1.55 -11.30
N ASP A 213 10.10 0.43 -11.26
CA ASP A 213 10.21 -0.68 -12.19
C ASP A 213 8.94 -0.84 -13.04
N ARG A 214 8.42 0.29 -13.53
CA ARG A 214 7.28 0.30 -14.46
C ARG A 214 6.05 -0.40 -13.88
N TYR A 215 5.83 -0.24 -12.58
CA TYR A 215 4.70 -0.78 -11.82
C TYR A 215 4.64 -2.31 -11.83
N ARG A 216 5.80 -2.96 -11.79
CA ARG A 216 5.91 -4.41 -11.58
C ARG A 216 6.27 -4.71 -10.14
N CYS A 217 5.39 -5.45 -9.47
CA CYS A 217 5.58 -5.98 -8.13
C CYS A 217 5.90 -7.48 -8.21
N GLN A 218 6.98 -7.82 -8.91
CA GLN A 218 7.42 -9.21 -9.09
C GLN A 218 8.37 -9.61 -7.97
N ILE A 219 7.82 -10.04 -6.82
CA ILE A 219 8.61 -10.29 -5.61
C ILE A 219 8.83 -11.77 -5.33
N HIS A 220 7.96 -12.64 -5.82
CA HIS A 220 7.98 -14.05 -5.45
C HIS A 220 9.06 -14.83 -6.19
N GLU A 221 9.67 -15.79 -5.50
CA GLU A 221 10.67 -16.67 -6.09
C GLU A 221 10.05 -17.64 -7.11
N PRO A 222 10.77 -18.00 -8.20
CA PRO A 222 10.20 -18.80 -9.28
C PRO A 222 9.66 -20.18 -8.87
N ASP A 223 10.33 -20.87 -7.95
CA ASP A 223 9.92 -22.18 -7.43
C ASP A 223 8.67 -22.10 -6.54
N PHE A 224 8.58 -21.04 -5.74
CA PHE A 224 7.38 -20.73 -4.96
C PHE A 224 6.18 -20.43 -5.88
N LEU A 225 6.38 -19.59 -6.90
CA LEU A 225 5.36 -19.28 -7.90
C LEU A 225 4.90 -20.52 -8.67
N GLU A 226 5.80 -21.42 -9.04
CA GLU A 226 5.46 -22.67 -9.72
C GLU A 226 4.49 -23.52 -8.87
N GLY A 227 4.69 -23.56 -7.55
CA GLY A 227 3.78 -24.23 -6.61
C GLY A 227 2.36 -23.65 -6.61
N ILE A 228 2.21 -22.34 -6.84
CA ILE A 228 0.91 -21.67 -6.98
C ILE A 228 0.32 -21.93 -8.38
N ILE A 229 1.11 -21.77 -9.43
CA ILE A 229 0.70 -21.94 -10.82
C ILE A 229 0.16 -23.35 -11.07
N ASN A 230 0.78 -24.38 -10.47
CA ASN A 230 0.35 -25.77 -10.59
C ASN A 230 -1.04 -26.06 -9.98
N GLN A 231 -1.62 -25.11 -9.24
CA GLN A 231 -2.93 -25.24 -8.61
C GLN A 231 -4.03 -24.46 -9.33
N LEU A 232 -3.70 -23.74 -10.41
CA LEU A 232 -4.68 -23.02 -11.22
C LEU A 232 -5.68 -23.99 -11.86
N GLU A 233 -6.97 -23.75 -11.62
CA GLU A 233 -8.06 -24.38 -12.35
C GLU A 233 -8.43 -23.50 -13.57
N THR A 234 -8.66 -24.12 -14.72
CA THR A 234 -9.20 -23.42 -15.90
C THR A 234 -10.61 -22.89 -15.63
N LEU A 235 -10.82 -21.63 -15.98
CA LEU A 235 -12.09 -20.91 -15.84
C LEU A 235 -12.56 -20.44 -17.21
N GLU A 236 -13.43 -21.24 -17.84
CA GLU A 236 -14.07 -20.82 -19.10
C GLU A 236 -14.90 -19.54 -18.86
N PRO A 237 -14.68 -18.45 -19.62
CA PRO A 237 -15.40 -17.19 -19.42
C PRO A 237 -16.92 -17.37 -19.45
N GLY A 238 -17.59 -16.87 -18.42
CA GLY A 238 -19.05 -16.98 -18.26
C GLY A 238 -19.56 -18.36 -17.82
N SER A 239 -18.67 -19.33 -17.53
CA SER A 239 -19.07 -20.59 -16.92
C SER A 239 -19.51 -20.42 -15.46
N PRO A 240 -20.28 -21.36 -14.88
CA PRO A 240 -20.64 -21.31 -13.46
C PRO A 240 -19.43 -21.27 -12.51
N LYS A 241 -18.32 -21.92 -12.87
CA LYS A 241 -17.06 -21.85 -12.11
C LYS A 241 -16.47 -20.44 -12.15
N HIS A 242 -16.39 -19.83 -13.34
CA HIS A 242 -15.91 -18.47 -13.53
C HIS A 242 -16.77 -17.46 -12.76
N GLU A 243 -18.11 -17.58 -12.83
CA GLU A 243 -19.02 -16.72 -12.06
C GLU A 243 -18.90 -16.90 -10.54
N SER A 244 -18.74 -18.13 -10.06
CA SER A 244 -18.53 -18.43 -8.63
C SER A 244 -17.24 -17.78 -8.13
N PHE A 245 -16.15 -17.98 -8.87
CA PHE A 245 -14.82 -17.45 -8.55
C PHE A 245 -14.79 -15.91 -8.53
N THR A 246 -15.28 -15.26 -9.59
CA THR A 246 -15.32 -13.79 -9.68
C THR A 246 -16.22 -13.16 -8.61
N ARG A 247 -17.34 -13.81 -8.26
CA ARG A 247 -18.23 -13.38 -7.18
C ARG A 247 -17.59 -13.53 -5.81
N PHE A 248 -16.88 -14.63 -5.56
CA PHE A 248 -16.12 -14.85 -4.34
C PHE A 248 -15.05 -13.77 -4.16
N ASN A 249 -14.22 -13.53 -5.20
CA ASN A 249 -13.20 -12.48 -5.19
C ASN A 249 -13.80 -11.11 -4.84
N ALA A 250 -14.89 -10.71 -5.51
CA ALA A 250 -15.55 -9.43 -5.25
C ALA A 250 -16.13 -9.32 -3.83
N ALA A 251 -16.70 -10.41 -3.29
CA ALA A 251 -17.26 -10.43 -1.95
C ALA A 251 -16.18 -10.35 -0.87
N ALA A 252 -15.09 -11.11 -1.02
CA ALA A 252 -13.95 -11.09 -0.13
C ALA A 252 -13.25 -9.72 -0.15
N GLU A 253 -13.08 -9.12 -1.33
CA GLU A 253 -12.52 -7.77 -1.49
C GLU A 253 -13.37 -6.72 -0.78
N LEU A 254 -14.71 -6.77 -0.93
CA LEU A 254 -15.62 -5.86 -0.23
C LEU A 254 -15.51 -5.97 1.29
N LEU A 255 -15.49 -7.20 1.83
CA LEU A 255 -15.33 -7.41 3.27
C LEU A 255 -13.98 -6.88 3.77
N SER A 256 -12.91 -7.18 3.04
CA SER A 256 -11.56 -6.70 3.33
C SER A 256 -11.51 -5.17 3.43
N PHE A 257 -12.10 -4.45 2.49
CA PHE A 257 -12.21 -2.98 2.57
C PHE A 257 -12.96 -2.53 3.84
N LEU A 258 -14.09 -3.16 4.14
CA LEU A 258 -14.95 -2.74 5.24
C LEU A 258 -14.31 -3.00 6.61
N ASP A 259 -13.67 -4.16 6.79
CA ASP A 259 -12.93 -4.51 8.01
C ASP A 259 -11.78 -3.53 8.29
N HIS A 260 -11.23 -2.94 7.24
CA HIS A 260 -10.18 -1.91 7.30
C HIS A 260 -10.73 -0.48 7.17
N MET A 261 -12.00 -0.23 7.54
CA MET A 261 -12.60 1.12 7.53
C MET A 261 -12.55 1.85 6.17
N ASP A 262 -12.88 1.13 5.09
CA ASP A 262 -12.79 1.57 3.69
C ASP A 262 -11.36 1.93 3.25
N CYS A 263 -10.36 1.25 3.82
CA CYS A 263 -8.95 1.38 3.49
C CYS A 263 -8.43 0.20 2.64
N ARG A 264 -7.37 0.46 1.86
CA ARG A 264 -6.68 -0.56 1.06
C ARG A 264 -5.70 -1.44 1.84
N LEU A 265 -5.51 -1.22 3.13
CA LEU A 265 -4.64 -2.10 3.94
C LEU A 265 -5.15 -3.54 4.00
N GLY A 266 -6.43 -3.76 3.71
CA GLY A 266 -6.98 -5.10 3.54
C GLY A 266 -6.56 -5.82 2.25
N LEU A 267 -5.78 -5.19 1.37
CA LEU A 267 -5.41 -5.74 0.07
C LEU A 267 -3.89 -5.88 -0.12
N GLY A 268 -3.49 -6.86 -0.93
CA GLY A 268 -2.10 -7.12 -1.28
C GLY A 268 -1.93 -7.73 -2.67
N ASP A 269 -2.01 -6.94 -3.75
CA ASP A 269 -1.71 -7.46 -5.09
C ASP A 269 -0.18 -7.54 -5.34
N THR A 270 0.28 -8.64 -5.96
CA THR A 270 1.62 -8.80 -6.55
C THR A 270 1.54 -9.30 -8.00
N GLY A 271 2.59 -9.04 -8.79
CA GLY A 271 2.65 -9.33 -10.22
C GLY A 271 2.88 -8.07 -11.08
N PRO A 272 2.56 -8.10 -12.38
CA PRO A 272 2.13 -9.28 -13.14
C PRO A 272 3.26 -10.31 -13.26
N TYR A 273 2.97 -11.59 -13.13
CA TYR A 273 3.90 -12.68 -13.44
C TYR A 273 3.56 -13.27 -14.80
N GLU A 274 4.52 -13.35 -15.72
CA GLU A 274 4.29 -13.96 -17.03
C GLU A 274 4.28 -15.50 -16.90
N LEU A 275 3.23 -16.13 -17.44
CA LEU A 275 3.07 -17.58 -17.46
C LEU A 275 3.62 -18.18 -18.77
N PRO A 276 4.02 -19.47 -18.79
CA PRO A 276 4.57 -20.11 -19.99
C PRO A 276 3.65 -20.11 -21.21
N ASN A 277 2.32 -20.04 -21.00
CA ASN A 277 1.31 -19.95 -22.05
C ASN A 277 1.13 -18.52 -22.61
N GLY A 278 1.84 -17.52 -22.07
CA GLY A 278 1.74 -16.11 -22.45
C GLY A 278 0.69 -15.31 -21.66
N ASN A 279 -0.07 -15.97 -20.78
CA ASN A 279 -0.98 -15.31 -19.86
C ASN A 279 -0.21 -14.60 -18.74
N ILE A 280 -0.93 -13.79 -17.96
CA ILE A 280 -0.37 -13.12 -16.78
C ILE A 280 -1.08 -13.60 -15.52
N LEU A 281 -0.31 -13.73 -14.45
CA LEU A 281 -0.81 -14.05 -13.13
C LEU A 281 -0.72 -12.82 -12.22
N ILE A 282 -1.80 -12.53 -11.52
CA ILE A 282 -1.85 -11.61 -10.39
C ILE A 282 -2.18 -12.43 -9.14
N LEU A 283 -1.41 -12.25 -8.08
CA LEU A 283 -1.76 -12.78 -6.77
C LEU A 283 -2.37 -11.65 -5.96
N ARG A 284 -3.53 -11.89 -5.38
CA ARG A 284 -4.30 -10.91 -4.62
C ARG A 284 -4.56 -11.43 -3.22
N ASP A 285 -3.91 -10.82 -2.23
CA ASP A 285 -4.24 -11.06 -0.83
C ASP A 285 -5.42 -10.19 -0.40
N LEU A 286 -6.39 -10.82 0.26
CA LEU A 286 -7.61 -10.23 0.81
C LEU A 286 -7.68 -10.56 2.30
N PHE A 287 -7.28 -9.61 3.15
CA PHE A 287 -7.34 -9.72 4.61
C PHE A 287 -8.77 -9.46 5.07
N VAL A 288 -9.45 -10.51 5.52
CA VAL A 288 -10.89 -10.48 5.84
C VAL A 288 -11.19 -10.66 7.32
N ASN A 289 -10.16 -10.93 8.13
CA ASN A 289 -10.27 -11.07 9.57
C ASN A 289 -9.01 -10.54 10.26
N GLU A 290 -9.19 -9.47 11.03
CA GLU A 290 -8.17 -8.81 11.84
C GLU A 290 -8.54 -8.85 13.33
N PRO A 291 -8.21 -9.92 14.06
CA PRO A 291 -8.60 -10.11 15.46
C PRO A 291 -8.08 -9.02 16.41
N ILE A 292 -7.12 -8.22 15.96
CA ILE A 292 -6.60 -7.08 16.70
C ILE A 292 -7.63 -5.95 16.83
N PHE A 293 -8.63 -5.91 15.94
CA PHE A 293 -9.70 -4.94 15.97
C PHE A 293 -10.97 -5.54 16.57
N HIS A 294 -11.49 -4.85 17.58
CA HIS A 294 -12.70 -5.31 18.28
C HIS A 294 -13.95 -5.39 17.39
N TRP A 295 -13.95 -4.80 16.18
CA TRP A 295 -15.05 -4.93 15.22
C TRP A 295 -14.93 -6.11 14.27
N SER A 296 -13.76 -6.74 14.19
CA SER A 296 -13.51 -7.95 13.38
C SER A 296 -14.01 -9.24 14.03
N ASP A 297 -14.54 -9.16 15.26
CA ASP A 297 -15.21 -10.29 15.94
C ASP A 297 -16.34 -10.94 15.11
N VAL A 298 -17.00 -10.18 14.25
CA VAL A 298 -18.02 -10.72 13.32
C VAL A 298 -17.43 -11.66 12.27
N CYS A 299 -16.15 -11.50 11.93
CA CYS A 299 -15.41 -12.36 11.03
C CYS A 299 -14.97 -13.65 11.73
N ASP A 300 -14.56 -13.56 13.01
CA ASP A 300 -14.31 -14.71 13.89
C ASP A 300 -15.57 -15.56 14.08
N ASP A 301 -16.72 -14.92 14.38
CA ASP A 301 -18.01 -15.59 14.53
C ASP A 301 -18.44 -16.34 13.25
N ALA A 302 -18.09 -15.79 12.08
CA ALA A 302 -18.32 -16.40 10.78
C ALA A 302 -17.26 -17.44 10.40
N GLN A 303 -16.24 -17.66 11.25
CA GLN A 303 -15.13 -18.59 11.05
C GLN A 303 -14.37 -18.29 9.75
N LEU A 304 -14.10 -17.02 9.49
CA LEU A 304 -13.30 -16.59 8.36
C LEU A 304 -11.81 -16.69 8.69
N PRO A 305 -10.97 -17.12 7.72
CA PRO A 305 -9.52 -17.08 7.89
C PRO A 305 -9.03 -15.64 7.97
N HIS A 306 -7.81 -15.44 8.46
CA HIS A 306 -7.14 -14.14 8.41
C HIS A 306 -7.13 -13.55 6.99
N ALA A 307 -6.71 -14.35 6.00
CA ALA A 307 -6.63 -13.91 4.62
C ALA A 307 -7.06 -14.98 3.62
N TYR A 308 -7.65 -14.52 2.52
CA TYR A 308 -7.74 -15.29 1.28
C TYR A 308 -6.72 -14.76 0.26
N THR A 309 -5.96 -15.63 -0.37
CA THR A 309 -5.17 -15.26 -1.55
C THR A 309 -5.86 -15.79 -2.79
N VAL A 310 -6.15 -14.91 -3.74
CA VAL A 310 -6.77 -15.24 -5.02
C VAL A 310 -5.71 -15.13 -6.12
N ALA A 311 -5.40 -16.24 -6.76
CA ALA A 311 -4.55 -16.28 -7.95
C ALA A 311 -5.43 -16.05 -9.18
N LEU A 312 -5.17 -14.98 -9.93
CA LEU A 312 -5.93 -14.56 -11.10
C LEU A 312 -5.08 -14.76 -12.36
N GLU A 313 -5.40 -15.78 -13.17
CA GLU A 313 -4.80 -15.93 -14.50
C GLU A 313 -5.63 -15.13 -15.51
N ILE A 314 -5.01 -14.15 -16.14
CA ILE A 314 -5.63 -13.23 -17.10
C ILE A 314 -5.03 -13.47 -18.47
N ASP A 315 -5.89 -13.65 -19.47
CA ASP A 315 -5.50 -13.69 -20.88
C ASP A 315 -5.35 -12.25 -21.41
N PRO A 316 -4.12 -11.80 -21.73
CA PRO A 316 -3.88 -10.43 -22.14
C PRO A 316 -4.37 -10.14 -23.57
N GLU A 317 -4.60 -11.16 -24.40
CA GLU A 317 -5.15 -11.00 -25.76
C GLU A 317 -6.68 -10.87 -25.73
N ILE A 318 -7.38 -11.64 -24.89
CA ILE A 318 -8.83 -11.44 -24.66
C ILE A 318 -9.11 -10.02 -24.17
N LEU A 319 -8.26 -9.51 -23.27
CA LEU A 319 -8.38 -8.16 -22.74
C LEU A 319 -7.98 -7.07 -23.76
N GLY A 320 -7.19 -7.41 -24.78
CA GLY A 320 -6.48 -6.42 -25.59
C GLY A 320 -5.59 -5.52 -24.73
N LEU A 321 -4.85 -6.13 -23.79
CA LEU A 321 -4.13 -5.44 -22.73
C LEU A 321 -3.01 -4.56 -23.30
N GLN A 322 -3.09 -3.25 -23.01
CA GLN A 322 -2.13 -2.24 -23.47
C GLN A 322 -1.15 -1.82 -22.37
N GLU A 323 -1.59 -1.88 -21.11
CA GLU A 323 -0.74 -1.63 -19.94
C GLU A 323 -1.38 -2.23 -18.69
N ILE A 324 -0.54 -2.77 -17.80
CA ILE A 324 -0.90 -3.22 -16.47
C ILE A 324 0.07 -2.63 -15.46
N ARG A 325 -0.47 -2.16 -14.33
CA ARG A 325 0.27 -1.60 -13.20
C ARG A 325 -0.15 -2.33 -11.93
N VAL A 326 0.79 -2.95 -11.23
CA VAL A 326 0.63 -3.29 -9.82
C VAL A 326 1.39 -2.24 -9.03
N ASN A 327 0.66 -1.21 -8.58
CA ASN A 327 1.28 -0.01 -8.04
C ASN A 327 1.71 -0.16 -6.57
N ASP A 328 2.28 0.90 -6.00
CA ASP A 328 2.88 0.87 -4.66
C ASP A 328 1.85 0.70 -3.53
N ILE A 329 0.56 0.89 -3.81
CA ILE A 329 -0.54 0.62 -2.88
C ILE A 329 -1.17 -0.76 -3.11
N SER A 330 -0.38 -1.71 -3.62
CA SER A 330 -0.78 -3.11 -3.83
C SER A 330 -2.07 -3.27 -4.64
N THR A 331 -2.24 -2.47 -5.70
CA THR A 331 -3.44 -2.56 -6.55
C THR A 331 -3.10 -2.74 -8.01
N THR A 332 -3.80 -3.69 -8.64
CA THR A 332 -3.76 -3.91 -10.09
C THR A 332 -4.69 -2.96 -10.84
N PHE A 333 -4.11 -2.17 -11.74
CA PHE A 333 -4.83 -1.35 -12.73
C PHE A 333 -4.45 -1.76 -14.14
N THR A 334 -5.44 -1.86 -15.03
CA THR A 334 -5.22 -2.22 -16.43
C THR A 334 -5.75 -1.16 -17.40
N ARG A 335 -5.27 -1.22 -18.65
CA ARG A 335 -5.85 -0.58 -19.82
C ARG A 335 -6.09 -1.64 -20.89
N PRO A 336 -7.36 -1.96 -21.23
CA PRO A 336 -8.63 -1.48 -20.67
C PRO A 336 -8.82 -1.78 -19.17
N LYS A 337 -9.69 -1.00 -18.47
CA LYS A 337 -9.83 -1.05 -17.00
C LYS A 337 -10.45 -2.33 -16.43
N ASN A 338 -11.39 -2.94 -17.15
CA ASN A 338 -12.10 -4.11 -16.66
C ASN A 338 -11.43 -5.39 -17.16
N TYR A 339 -10.57 -5.99 -16.33
CA TYR A 339 -9.90 -7.25 -16.65
C TYR A 339 -10.72 -8.49 -16.25
N ILE A 340 -11.83 -8.35 -15.53
CA ILE A 340 -12.64 -9.47 -15.04
C ILE A 340 -13.08 -10.43 -16.17
N PRO A 341 -13.56 -9.97 -17.34
CA PRO A 341 -13.95 -10.87 -18.43
C PRO A 341 -12.79 -11.66 -19.05
N ALA A 342 -11.55 -11.25 -18.80
CA ALA A 342 -10.35 -11.87 -19.33
C ALA A 342 -9.69 -12.84 -18.33
N ILE A 343 -10.32 -13.10 -17.17
CA ILE A 343 -9.86 -14.13 -16.24
C ILE A 343 -10.20 -15.50 -16.85
N VAL A 344 -9.16 -16.30 -17.09
CA VAL A 344 -9.26 -17.62 -17.74
C VAL A 344 -8.78 -18.78 -16.86
N GLY A 345 -8.26 -18.47 -15.67
CA GLY A 345 -7.88 -19.45 -14.67
C GLY A 345 -7.83 -18.84 -13.28
N GLY A 346 -7.88 -19.69 -12.25
CA GLY A 346 -7.76 -19.21 -10.89
C GLY A 346 -7.50 -20.29 -9.85
N ALA A 347 -7.03 -19.85 -8.68
CA ALA A 347 -6.92 -20.66 -7.47
C ALA A 347 -7.21 -19.78 -6.25
N VAL A 348 -7.67 -20.39 -5.16
CA VAL A 348 -7.94 -19.70 -3.90
C VAL A 348 -7.20 -20.41 -2.77
N PHE A 349 -6.51 -19.63 -1.95
CA PHE A 349 -5.82 -20.09 -0.76
C PHE A 349 -6.39 -19.40 0.47
N ALA A 350 -6.37 -20.07 1.61
CA ALA A 350 -6.74 -19.48 2.88
C ALA A 350 -5.62 -19.65 3.90
N ARG A 351 -5.25 -18.54 4.53
CA ARG A 351 -4.32 -18.47 5.64
C ARG A 351 -5.12 -18.23 6.91
N GLU A 352 -5.21 -19.23 7.78
CA GLU A 352 -6.12 -19.21 8.93
C GLU A 352 -5.78 -18.11 9.93
N GLN A 353 -4.50 -17.90 10.22
CA GLN A 353 -3.97 -16.88 11.13
C GLN A 353 -2.83 -16.12 10.48
N TRP A 354 -2.54 -14.91 10.95
CA TRP A 354 -1.46 -14.07 10.42
C TRP A 354 -0.08 -14.76 10.45
N ASP A 355 0.13 -15.67 11.41
CA ASP A 355 1.37 -16.44 11.62
C ASP A 355 1.28 -17.89 11.14
N THR A 356 0.19 -18.30 10.48
CA THR A 356 0.07 -19.65 9.90
C THR A 356 1.28 -19.92 9.00
N PRO A 357 2.04 -21.01 9.24
CA PRO A 357 3.16 -21.39 8.38
C PRO A 357 2.71 -21.64 6.95
N MET A 358 3.55 -21.34 5.97
CA MET A 358 3.21 -21.56 4.55
C MET A 358 2.91 -23.01 4.19
N SER A 359 3.42 -23.99 4.97
CA SER A 359 3.08 -25.42 4.81
C SER A 359 1.62 -25.75 5.13
N ASP A 360 0.97 -24.88 5.91
CA ASP A 360 -0.35 -25.11 6.48
C ASP A 360 -1.42 -24.23 5.81
N VAL A 361 -1.01 -23.36 4.87
CA VAL A 361 -1.93 -22.61 4.01
C VAL A 361 -2.73 -23.60 3.16
N ARG A 362 -4.05 -23.55 3.27
CA ARG A 362 -4.95 -24.47 2.57
C ARG A 362 -5.34 -23.95 1.20
N THR A 363 -5.45 -24.85 0.25
CA THR A 363 -6.09 -24.57 -1.05
C THR A 363 -7.57 -24.85 -0.97
N ILE A 364 -8.39 -23.95 -1.49
CA ILE A 364 -9.84 -24.09 -1.60
C ILE A 364 -10.16 -24.38 -3.06
N ALA A 365 -10.73 -25.56 -3.34
CA ALA A 365 -11.19 -25.87 -4.69
C ALA A 365 -12.29 -24.89 -5.11
N ILE A 366 -12.32 -24.51 -6.39
CA ILE A 366 -13.30 -23.53 -6.89
C ILE A 366 -14.75 -24.02 -6.70
N ALA A 367 -14.94 -25.34 -6.75
CA ALA A 367 -16.23 -25.98 -6.50
C ALA A 367 -16.75 -25.77 -5.05
N ASP A 368 -15.85 -25.54 -4.09
CA ASP A 368 -16.17 -25.42 -2.67
C ASP A 368 -16.38 -23.95 -2.23
N LEU A 369 -16.14 -22.97 -3.11
CA LEU A 369 -16.36 -21.55 -2.81
C LEU A 369 -17.81 -21.21 -2.44
N GLY A 370 -18.76 -22.05 -2.86
CA GLY A 370 -20.16 -21.92 -2.46
C GLY A 370 -20.40 -22.08 -0.95
N ALA A 371 -19.48 -22.72 -0.22
CA ALA A 371 -19.55 -22.85 1.23
C ALA A 371 -18.90 -21.65 1.97
N GLU A 372 -17.93 -20.98 1.36
CA GLU A 372 -17.23 -19.84 1.96
C GLU A 372 -17.96 -18.51 1.70
N LEU A 373 -18.54 -18.34 0.51
CA LEU A 373 -19.23 -17.11 0.13
C LEU A 373 -20.34 -16.67 1.12
N PRO A 374 -21.21 -17.56 1.63
CA PRO A 374 -22.22 -17.17 2.61
C PRO A 374 -21.64 -16.63 3.92
N LYS A 375 -20.48 -17.15 4.35
CA LYS A 375 -19.81 -16.68 5.57
C LYS A 375 -19.31 -15.24 5.40
N ILE A 376 -18.69 -14.95 4.25
CA ILE A 376 -18.23 -13.60 3.89
C ILE A 376 -19.39 -12.63 3.83
N GLN A 377 -20.52 -13.04 3.23
CA GLN A 377 -21.72 -12.22 3.11
C GLN A 377 -22.35 -11.94 4.49
N ASP A 378 -22.43 -12.94 5.36
CA ASP A 378 -22.94 -12.79 6.73
C ASP A 378 -22.06 -11.85 7.56
N ALA A 379 -20.73 -12.06 7.54
CA ALA A 379 -19.77 -11.18 8.20
C ALA A 379 -19.87 -9.74 7.68
N THR A 380 -19.94 -9.54 6.37
CA THR A 380 -20.12 -8.21 5.75
C THR A 380 -21.37 -7.50 6.28
N LEU A 381 -22.51 -8.19 6.31
CA LEU A 381 -23.77 -7.61 6.79
C LEU A 381 -23.70 -7.25 8.29
N LYS A 382 -23.12 -8.12 9.11
CA LYS A 382 -22.91 -7.88 10.54
C LYS A 382 -21.94 -6.72 10.78
N MET A 383 -20.86 -6.65 10.01
CA MET A 383 -19.85 -5.59 10.06
C MET A 383 -20.49 -4.23 9.76
N TYR A 384 -21.27 -4.12 8.68
CA TYR A 384 -22.04 -2.89 8.39
C TYR A 384 -22.98 -2.53 9.55
N GLY A 385 -23.64 -3.51 10.14
CA GLY A 385 -24.50 -3.32 11.31
C GLY A 385 -23.74 -2.78 12.52
N LYS A 386 -22.48 -3.15 12.70
CA LYS A 386 -21.62 -2.71 13.80
C LYS A 386 -21.06 -1.31 13.55
N ILE A 387 -20.45 -1.09 12.38
CA ILE A 387 -19.87 0.20 11.97
C ILE A 387 -20.94 1.30 11.94
N SER A 388 -22.13 1.03 11.41
CA SER A 388 -23.22 2.02 11.35
C SER A 388 -23.74 2.48 12.72
N ARG A 389 -23.46 1.73 13.79
CA ARG A 389 -23.85 2.08 15.17
C ARG A 389 -22.75 2.82 15.92
N MET A 390 -21.52 2.82 15.42
CA MET A 390 -20.43 3.58 16.02
C MET A 390 -20.72 5.08 15.89
N CYS A 391 -20.46 5.84 16.95
CA CYS A 391 -20.56 7.29 16.84
C CYS A 391 -19.41 7.82 15.97
N ARG A 392 -19.55 9.03 15.41
CA ARG A 392 -18.52 9.62 14.53
C ARG A 392 -17.12 9.59 15.15
N ARG A 393 -17.02 9.85 16.46
CA ARG A 393 -15.74 9.85 17.17
C ARG A 393 -15.11 8.45 17.18
N ASP A 394 -15.90 7.40 17.45
CA ASP A 394 -15.41 6.03 17.46
C ASP A 394 -14.96 5.59 16.06
N LEU A 395 -15.72 5.98 15.01
CA LEU A 395 -15.33 5.74 13.62
C LEU A 395 -14.00 6.41 13.27
N ILE A 396 -13.76 7.63 13.75
CA ILE A 396 -12.49 8.34 13.54
C ILE A 396 -11.35 7.58 14.22
N TRP A 397 -11.50 7.17 15.47
CA TRP A 397 -10.43 6.47 16.18
C TRP A 397 -10.19 5.06 15.66
N ALA A 398 -11.24 4.36 15.26
CA ALA A 398 -11.11 3.05 14.62
C ALA A 398 -10.35 3.13 13.28
N GLY A 399 -10.70 4.08 12.41
CA GLY A 399 -9.92 4.33 11.19
C GLY A 399 -8.49 4.80 11.49
N GLN A 400 -8.29 5.57 12.56
CA GLN A 400 -6.96 5.97 13.01
C GLN A 400 -6.13 4.77 13.49
N TYR A 401 -6.71 3.77 14.17
CA TYR A 401 -6.01 2.54 14.52
C TYR A 401 -5.61 1.71 13.29
N VAL A 402 -6.49 1.60 12.30
CA VAL A 402 -6.17 0.94 11.02
C VAL A 402 -4.95 1.59 10.38
N TYR A 403 -4.89 2.92 10.30
CA TYR A 403 -3.74 3.57 9.69
C TYR A 403 -2.50 3.61 10.59
N TYR A 404 -2.65 3.89 11.88
CA TYR A 404 -1.49 4.11 12.76
C TYR A 404 -0.87 2.80 13.27
N VAL A 405 -1.69 1.82 13.65
CA VAL A 405 -1.21 0.56 14.22
C VAL A 405 -0.97 -0.46 13.12
N ASP A 406 -1.97 -0.74 12.28
CA ASP A 406 -1.92 -1.83 11.30
C ASP A 406 -0.83 -1.63 10.25
N MET A 407 -0.58 -0.39 9.82
CA MET A 407 0.41 -0.12 8.76
C MET A 407 1.81 -0.64 9.13
N ILE A 408 2.21 -0.60 10.41
CA ILE A 408 3.53 -1.10 10.86
C ILE A 408 3.48 -2.44 11.59
N LEU A 409 2.28 -2.91 11.96
CA LEU A 409 2.06 -4.14 12.71
C LEU A 409 2.73 -5.38 12.10
N PRO A 410 2.73 -5.62 10.77
CA PRO A 410 3.37 -6.80 10.17
C PRO A 410 4.87 -6.86 10.47
N TYR A 411 5.55 -5.72 10.45
CA TYR A 411 6.99 -5.66 10.74
C TYR A 411 7.27 -5.88 12.22
N LEU A 412 6.46 -5.29 13.11
CA LEU A 412 6.59 -5.51 14.55
C LEU A 412 6.39 -6.98 14.91
N ARG A 413 5.39 -7.63 14.30
CA ARG A 413 5.12 -9.07 14.48
C ARG A 413 6.29 -9.92 13.97
N LYS A 414 6.81 -9.64 12.77
CA LYS A 414 7.95 -10.39 12.21
C LYS A 414 9.26 -10.15 12.96
N ALA A 415 9.43 -8.96 13.54
CA ALA A 415 10.58 -8.64 14.39
C ALA A 415 10.46 -9.18 15.82
N GLY A 416 9.27 -9.61 16.24
CA GLY A 416 9.00 -9.98 17.64
C GLY A 416 9.00 -8.79 18.60
N THR A 417 8.69 -7.59 18.12
CA THR A 417 8.75 -6.33 18.88
C THR A 417 7.38 -5.72 19.16
N TYR A 418 6.29 -6.38 18.79
CA TYR A 418 4.92 -5.86 18.97
C TYR A 418 4.56 -5.61 20.43
N GLU A 419 4.84 -6.57 21.32
CA GLU A 419 4.58 -6.47 22.76
C GLU A 419 5.38 -5.31 23.36
N LYS A 420 6.67 -5.20 22.99
CA LYS A 420 7.53 -4.09 23.41
C LYS A 420 7.00 -2.74 22.93
N ALA A 421 6.52 -2.66 21.68
CA ALA A 421 5.91 -1.45 21.16
C ALA A 421 4.64 -1.07 21.93
N CYS A 422 3.83 -2.06 22.36
CA CYS A 422 2.64 -1.83 23.17
C CYS A 422 2.98 -1.36 24.59
N ASP A 423 3.89 -2.06 25.26
CA ASP A 423 4.15 -1.88 26.68
C ASP A 423 5.08 -0.69 26.97
N GLU A 424 6.14 -0.52 26.17
CA GLU A 424 7.17 0.51 26.41
C GLU A 424 6.95 1.78 25.58
N TYR A 425 6.41 1.65 24.37
CA TYR A 425 6.19 2.78 23.44
C TYR A 425 4.72 3.18 23.32
N GLN A 426 3.83 2.49 24.04
CA GLN A 426 2.42 2.80 24.12
C GLN A 426 1.76 2.87 22.73
N LEU A 427 2.03 1.89 21.87
CA LEU A 427 1.56 1.85 20.47
C LEU A 427 0.06 2.11 20.29
N TRP A 428 -0.78 1.81 21.29
CA TRP A 428 -2.23 2.04 21.20
C TRP A 428 -2.68 3.40 21.75
N GLU A 429 -1.78 4.16 22.38
CA GLU A 429 -2.08 5.48 22.91
C GLU A 429 -2.05 6.52 21.80
N VAL A 430 -3.05 7.41 21.80
CA VAL A 430 -3.09 8.56 20.89
C VAL A 430 -2.21 9.67 21.47
N ASP A 431 -1.16 10.05 20.74
CA ASP A 431 -0.29 11.17 21.12
C ASP A 431 -1.11 12.42 21.46
N GLN A 432 -0.82 13.03 22.61
CA GLN A 432 -1.56 14.19 23.11
C GLN A 432 -1.65 15.34 22.10
N ARG A 433 -0.60 15.55 21.27
CA ARG A 433 -0.60 16.58 20.22
C ARG A 433 -1.65 16.29 19.16
N VAL A 434 -1.76 15.02 18.74
CA VAL A 434 -2.76 14.57 17.76
C VAL A 434 -4.16 14.67 18.34
N SER A 435 -4.34 14.28 19.61
CA SER A 435 -5.60 14.42 20.32
C SER A 435 -6.09 15.88 20.35
N ASN A 436 -5.16 16.83 20.55
CA ASN A 436 -5.48 18.26 20.48
C ASN A 436 -5.95 18.70 19.08
N TYR A 437 -5.32 18.17 18.02
CA TYR A 437 -5.66 18.53 16.63
C TYR A 437 -7.05 18.07 16.19
N TYR A 438 -7.65 17.05 16.82
CA TYR A 438 -9.00 16.58 16.50
C TYR A 438 -10.03 17.72 16.40
N TYR A 439 -9.98 18.66 17.35
CA TYR A 439 -10.89 19.80 17.35
C TYR A 439 -10.48 20.88 16.35
N ASP A 440 -9.18 21.06 16.13
CA ASP A 440 -8.65 22.10 15.25
C ASP A 440 -8.92 21.79 13.78
N ILE A 441 -8.76 20.52 13.38
CA ILE A 441 -9.04 20.12 11.99
C ILE A 441 -10.52 20.31 11.64
N SER A 442 -11.41 20.07 12.60
CA SER A 442 -12.86 20.23 12.43
C SER A 442 -13.25 21.71 12.36
N LYS A 443 -12.71 22.55 13.26
CA LYS A 443 -13.02 23.98 13.31
C LYS A 443 -12.56 24.74 12.06
N ARG A 444 -11.42 24.33 11.48
CA ARG A 444 -10.80 25.01 10.34
C ARG A 444 -11.26 24.47 8.98
N GLY A 445 -12.16 23.48 8.94
CA GLY A 445 -12.44 22.75 7.70
C GLY A 445 -11.18 22.13 7.08
N PHE A 446 -10.17 21.85 7.92
CA PHE A 446 -8.82 21.53 7.49
C PHE A 446 -8.78 20.27 6.63
N ALA A 447 -9.51 19.24 7.05
CA ALA A 447 -9.60 17.98 6.34
C ALA A 447 -10.19 18.16 4.92
N GLN A 448 -11.19 19.04 4.77
CA GLN A 448 -11.90 19.25 3.52
C GLN A 448 -11.18 20.23 2.58
N GLU A 449 -10.51 21.25 3.13
CA GLU A 449 -9.90 22.32 2.33
C GLU A 449 -8.40 22.09 2.11
N VAL A 450 -7.67 21.71 3.16
CA VAL A 450 -6.20 21.67 3.13
C VAL A 450 -5.69 20.35 2.56
N VAL A 451 -6.34 19.22 2.84
CA VAL A 451 -5.91 17.91 2.30
C VAL A 451 -5.92 17.94 0.76
N PRO A 452 -7.00 18.36 0.06
CA PRO A 452 -6.95 18.44 -1.40
C PRO A 452 -5.94 19.47 -1.92
N GLN A 453 -5.84 20.63 -1.26
CA GLN A 453 -5.01 21.74 -1.74
C GLN A 453 -3.52 21.58 -1.48
N LYS A 454 -3.11 20.86 -0.43
CA LYS A 454 -1.70 20.73 -0.02
C LYS A 454 -1.15 19.31 -0.20
N ILE A 455 -1.92 18.30 0.20
CA ILE A 455 -1.50 16.90 0.14
C ILE A 455 -1.67 16.35 -1.29
N PHE A 456 -2.79 16.61 -1.96
CA PHE A 456 -2.98 16.10 -3.33
C PHE A 456 -2.40 16.99 -4.43
N SER A 457 -2.12 18.27 -4.17
CA SER A 457 -1.44 19.13 -5.14
C SER A 457 0.08 18.94 -5.18
N GLY A 458 0.65 18.33 -4.13
CA GLY A 458 2.10 18.24 -3.92
C GLY A 458 2.75 19.51 -3.36
N GLN A 459 2.02 20.62 -3.18
CA GLN A 459 2.59 21.89 -2.71
C GLN A 459 2.97 21.89 -1.22
N GLY A 460 2.45 20.94 -0.43
CA GLY A 460 2.72 20.86 1.01
C GLY A 460 4.01 20.11 1.39
N TYR A 461 4.66 19.44 0.44
CA TYR A 461 5.83 18.58 0.70
C TYR A 461 7.13 19.38 0.68
N LEU A 462 7.24 20.41 1.50
CA LEU A 462 8.38 21.33 1.46
C LEU A 462 9.73 20.61 1.67
N PRO A 463 10.77 20.85 0.85
CA PRO A 463 12.08 20.27 1.05
C PRO A 463 12.76 20.80 2.32
N PHE A 464 13.74 20.05 2.83
CA PHE A 464 14.68 20.53 3.84
C PHE A 464 15.63 21.57 3.22
N GLY A 465 15.97 22.61 3.97
CA GLY A 465 16.86 23.68 3.55
C GLY A 465 18.31 23.20 3.34
N GLU A 466 19.05 23.88 2.45
CA GLU A 466 20.42 23.50 2.04
C GLU A 466 21.45 23.46 3.20
N GLY A 467 21.16 24.12 4.33
CA GLY A 467 22.02 24.14 5.51
C GLY A 467 21.41 23.44 6.74
N ALA A 468 20.38 22.62 6.55
CA ALA A 468 19.70 21.98 7.66
C ALA A 468 20.61 20.94 8.36
N ASP A 469 20.53 20.84 9.69
CA ASP A 469 21.31 19.86 10.46
C ASP A 469 20.64 18.49 10.38
N LEU A 470 21.33 17.49 9.82
CA LEU A 470 20.82 16.11 9.73
C LEU A 470 20.46 15.50 11.10
N ARG A 471 20.98 16.06 12.20
CA ARG A 471 20.71 15.64 13.58
C ARG A 471 19.57 16.44 14.24
N ARG A 472 18.82 17.22 13.45
CA ARG A 472 17.70 18.00 13.98
C ARG A 472 16.54 17.07 14.32
N SER A 473 16.53 16.64 15.59
CA SER A 473 15.50 15.79 16.18
C SER A 473 14.54 16.58 17.08
N LYS A 474 13.34 16.01 17.30
CA LYS A 474 12.39 16.46 18.32
C LYS A 474 12.95 16.47 19.75
N TYR A 475 14.02 15.71 20.00
CA TYR A 475 14.67 15.62 21.31
C TYR A 475 15.78 16.65 21.55
N ARG A 476 16.08 17.53 20.59
CA ARG A 476 17.19 18.50 20.69
C ARG A 476 17.07 19.52 21.84
N TRP A 477 15.89 19.64 22.44
CA TRP A 477 15.62 20.53 23.57
C TRP A 477 15.74 19.84 24.95
N LEU A 478 16.09 18.55 24.97
CA LEU A 478 16.52 17.79 26.15
C LEU A 478 18.05 17.72 26.15
#